data_AF-A0A938IZA3-F1
#
_entry.id   AF-A0A938IZA3-F1
#
_cell.length_a   1.000
_cell.length_b   1.000
_cell.length_c   1.000
_cell.angle_alpha   90.00
_cell.angle_beta   90.00
_cell.angle_gamma   90.00
#
_symmetry.space_group_name_H-M   'P 1'
#
loop_
_entity.id
_entity.type
_entity.pdbx_description
1 polymer ?
#
loop_
_entity_poly.entity_id
_entity_poly.type
_entity_poly.pdbx_seq_one_letter_code
_entity_poly.pdbx_strand_id
1 'polypeptide(L)' 'MGEVTGFLKWGRETPVRRPVELRLRDWSEVYEPFSREALETQAGRCMDCGIPFCNNGCPLGNLIPDWNDLVYRDHWR' A
#
# COMPACT_ATOMS: atom_id res chain seq x y z
N MET A 1 -0.84 6.88 13.58
CA MET A 1 -0.70 5.82 12.58
C MET A 1 -1.06 6.41 11.23
N GLY A 2 -0.14 6.41 10.27
CA GLY A 2 -0.33 7.16 9.02
C GLY A 2 -0.47 8.68 9.25
N GLU A 3 -1.00 9.38 8.24
CA GLU A 3 -1.35 10.80 8.34
C GLU A 3 -2.85 10.93 8.68
N VAL A 4 -3.19 11.73 9.69
CA VAL A 4 -4.55 11.81 10.27
C VAL A 4 -5.63 12.11 9.22
N THR A 5 -5.29 12.89 8.19
CA THR A 5 -6.17 13.27 7.09
C THR A 5 -5.72 12.67 5.75
N GLY A 6 -4.83 11.66 5.78
CA GLY A 6 -4.11 11.20 4.59
C GLY A 6 -5.04 10.60 3.56
N PHE A 7 -6.08 9.91 4.05
CA PHE A 7 -7.15 9.38 3.22
C PHE A 7 -7.91 10.46 2.43
N LEU A 8 -8.06 11.67 3.00
CA LEU A 8 -8.74 12.80 2.38
C LEU A 8 -7.80 13.59 1.46
N LYS A 9 -6.52 13.69 1.83
CA LYS A 9 -5.50 14.44 1.08
C LYS A 9 -5.06 13.74 -0.20
N TRP A 10 -4.92 12.42 -0.16
CA TRP A 10 -4.33 11.65 -1.25
C TRP A 10 -5.36 10.74 -1.91
N GLY A 11 -5.34 10.68 -3.25
CA GLY A 11 -6.10 9.74 -4.06
C GLY A 11 -5.50 8.34 -4.03
N ARG A 12 -6.31 7.30 -4.33
CA ARG A 12 -5.83 5.92 -4.27
C ARG A 12 -5.05 5.68 -5.54
N GLU A 13 -3.81 5.24 -5.38
CA GLU A 13 -2.95 4.88 -6.48
C GLU A 13 -2.59 3.40 -6.39
N THR A 14 -2.41 2.77 -7.55
CA THR A 14 -1.94 1.39 -7.65
C THR A 14 -0.72 1.35 -8.55
N PRO A 15 0.18 0.37 -8.38
CA PRO A 15 1.33 0.21 -9.26
C PRO A 15 0.91 0.14 -10.73
N VAL A 16 1.74 0.73 -11.61
CA VAL A 16 1.51 0.71 -13.05
C VAL A 16 1.62 -0.72 -13.55
N ARG A 17 0.78 -1.11 -14.52
CA ARG A 17 0.85 -2.41 -15.16
C ARG A 17 1.67 -2.29 -16.44
N ARG A 18 2.54 -3.27 -16.70
CA ARG A 18 3.24 -3.39 -17.98
C ARG A 18 2.24 -3.48 -19.14
N PRO A 19 2.53 -2.86 -20.31
CA PRO A 19 1.71 -2.97 -21.51
C PRO A 19 1.36 -4.41 -21.88
N VAL A 20 0.17 -4.62 -22.45
CA VAL A 20 -0.36 -5.96 -22.78
C VAL A 20 0.53 -6.66 -23.80
N GLU A 21 1.01 -5.92 -24.79
CA GLU A 21 1.83 -6.41 -25.89
C GLU A 21 3.18 -6.95 -25.42
N LEU A 22 3.70 -6.42 -24.30
CA LEU A 22 4.94 -6.88 -23.69
C LEU A 22 4.70 -8.11 -22.83
N ARG A 23 3.70 -8.08 -21.94
CA ARG A 23 3.42 -9.19 -20.99
C ARG A 23 2.83 -10.45 -21.66
N LEU A 24 2.48 -10.40 -22.94
CA LEU A 24 2.15 -11.59 -23.75
C LEU A 24 3.39 -12.34 -24.25
N ARG A 25 4.59 -11.73 -24.16
CA ARG A 25 5.85 -12.27 -24.72
C ARG A 25 6.74 -12.89 -23.65
N ASP A 26 6.38 -12.78 -22.38
CA ASP A 26 7.17 -13.27 -21.25
C ASP A 26 6.28 -13.72 -20.07
N TRP A 27 6.90 -14.31 -19.05
CA TRP A 27 6.25 -14.77 -17.82
C TRP A 27 6.63 -13.92 -16.60
N SER A 28 7.10 -12.70 -16.81
CA SER A 28 7.56 -11.81 -15.73
C SER A 28 6.37 -11.15 -15.01
N GLU A 29 6.63 -10.55 -13.85
CA GLU A 29 5.63 -9.85 -13.03
C GLU A 29 4.85 -8.80 -13.84
N VAL A 30 3.53 -8.65 -13.62
CA VAL A 30 2.69 -7.75 -14.45
C VAL A 30 2.80 -6.31 -14.00
N TYR A 31 3.01 -6.08 -12.70
CA TYR A 31 3.13 -4.75 -12.14
C TYR A 31 4.58 -4.25 -12.19
N GLU A 32 4.74 -2.97 -12.48
CA GLU A 32 5.99 -2.27 -12.28
C GLU A 32 6.23 -2.00 -10.79
N PRO A 33 7.50 -1.92 -10.34
CA PRO A 33 7.81 -1.58 -8.96
C PRO A 33 7.15 -0.25 -8.56
N PHE A 34 6.48 -0.24 -7.42
CA PHE A 34 5.89 0.99 -6.92
C PHE A 34 6.98 1.87 -6.31
N SER A 35 6.99 3.16 -6.63
CA SER A 35 8.03 4.06 -6.12
C SER A 35 7.95 4.15 -4.60
N ARG A 36 9.10 4.34 -3.95
CA ARG A 36 9.18 4.50 -2.50
C ARG A 36 8.30 5.64 -1.99
N GLU A 37 8.36 6.79 -2.65
CA GLU A 37 7.55 7.98 -2.31
C GLU A 37 6.04 7.68 -2.41
N ALA A 38 5.62 6.97 -3.46
CA ALA A 38 4.22 6.59 -3.63
C ALA A 38 3.81 5.56 -2.56
N LEU A 39 4.67 4.60 -2.21
CA LEU A 39 4.41 3.64 -1.13
C LEU A 39 4.22 4.34 0.22
N GLU A 40 5.13 5.24 0.58
CA GLU A 40 5.04 6.04 1.80
C GLU A 40 3.73 6.85 1.82
N THR A 41 3.41 7.54 0.72
CA THR A 41 2.17 8.31 0.57
C THR A 41 0.91 7.43 0.69
N GLN A 42 0.87 6.28 0.02
CA GLN A 42 -0.29 5.39 0.06
C GLN A 42 -0.45 4.71 1.42
N ALA A 43 0.65 4.35 2.09
CA ALA A 43 0.62 3.80 3.45
C ALA A 43 0.12 4.84 4.47
N GLY A 44 0.46 6.12 4.25
CA GLY A 44 -0.04 7.26 5.01
C GLY A 44 -1.55 7.47 4.94
N ARG A 45 -2.28 6.82 4.01
CA ARG A 45 -3.74 6.88 3.92
C ARG A 45 -4.48 6.06 4.99
N CYS A 46 -3.78 5.24 5.78
CA CYS A 46 -4.40 4.49 6.88
C CYS A 46 -5.06 5.48 7.86
N MET A 47 -6.33 5.25 8.20
CA MET A 47 -7.12 6.19 9.00
C MET A 47 -7.07 5.95 10.52
N ASP A 48 -6.30 4.96 10.99
CA ASP A 48 -6.26 4.57 12.41
C ASP A 48 -7.67 4.36 13.01
N CYS A 49 -8.46 3.49 12.36
CA CYS A 49 -9.92 3.40 12.54
C CYS A 49 -10.42 3.02 13.96
N GLY A 50 -9.54 2.80 14.94
CA GLY A 50 -9.86 2.28 16.28
C GLY A 50 -10.26 0.79 16.30
N ILE A 51 -11.17 0.38 15.40
CA ILE A 51 -11.51 -1.03 15.15
C ILE A 51 -11.01 -1.40 13.75
N PRO A 52 -9.81 -2.01 13.62
CA PRO A 52 -9.20 -2.29 12.32
C PRO A 52 -9.84 -3.52 11.66
N PHE A 53 -10.90 -3.31 10.88
CA PHE A 53 -11.55 -4.38 10.10
C PHE A 53 -10.59 -5.11 9.15
N CYS A 54 -9.53 -4.45 8.69
CA CYS A 54 -8.48 -5.07 7.88
C CYS A 54 -7.77 -6.23 8.61
N ASN A 55 -7.54 -6.14 9.92
CA ASN A 55 -6.91 -7.21 10.70
C ASN A 55 -7.80 -8.46 10.72
N ASN A 56 -9.10 -8.27 10.98
CA ASN A 56 -10.08 -9.37 11.01
C ASN A 56 -10.39 -9.91 9.61
N GLY A 57 -10.25 -9.09 8.57
CA GLY A 57 -10.42 -9.50 7.17
C GLY A 57 -9.24 -10.31 6.65
N CYS A 58 -8.07 -10.24 7.30
CA CYS A 58 -6.90 -11.03 6.94
C CYS A 58 -6.93 -12.37 7.71
N PRO A 59 -7.04 -13.52 7.02
CA PRO A 59 -7.08 -14.82 7.70
C PRO A 59 -5.77 -15.19 8.41
N LEU A 60 -4.67 -14.49 8.09
CA LEU A 60 -3.37 -14.68 8.74
C LEU A 60 -3.20 -13.82 9.99
N GLY A 61 -4.14 -12.91 10.29
CA GLY A 61 -4.05 -12.02 11.45
C GLY A 61 -2.96 -10.96 11.34
N ASN A 62 -2.62 -10.54 10.11
CA ASN A 62 -1.61 -9.51 9.89
C ASN A 62 -1.98 -8.18 10.57
N LEU A 63 -0.99 -7.53 11.17
CA LEU A 63 -1.10 -6.22 11.81
C LEU A 63 -0.95 -5.09 10.77
N ILE A 64 -1.89 -5.04 9.83
CA ILE A 64 -1.83 -4.17 8.65
C ILE A 64 -1.66 -2.68 9.00
N PRO A 65 -2.37 -2.11 10.00
CA PRO A 65 -2.24 -0.71 10.34
C PRO A 65 -0.84 -0.35 10.85
N ASP A 66 -0.22 -1.22 11.65
CA ASP A 66 1.16 -1.06 12.14
C ASP A 66 2.17 -1.07 11.00
N TRP A 67 2.02 -2.00 10.05
CA TRP A 67 2.93 -2.08 8.89
C TRP A 67 2.83 -0.85 8.01
N ASN A 68 1.60 -0.35 7.77
CA ASN A 68 1.40 0.89 7.03
C ASN A 68 2.05 2.10 7.74
N ASP A 69 1.98 2.16 9.07
CA ASP A 69 2.64 3.25 9.81
C ASP A 69 4.17 3.16 9.73
N LEU A 70 4.73 1.95 9.83
CA LEU A 70 6.17 1.74 9.65
C LEU A 70 6.63 2.12 8.24
N VAL A 71 5.84 1.78 7.21
CA VAL A 71 6.13 2.20 5.83
C VAL A 71 6.07 3.72 5.70
N TYR A 72 5.00 4.36 6.17
CA TYR A 72 4.82 5.81 6.12
C TYR A 72 5.95 6.58 6.82
N ARG A 73 6.51 6.02 7.90
CA ARG A 73 7.59 6.64 8.69
C ARG A 73 8.99 6.25 8.22
N ASP A 74 9.13 5.46 7.15
CA ASP A 74 10.40 4.85 6.72
C ASP A 74 11.12 4.03 7.81
N HIS A 75 10.35 3.34 8.65
CA HIS A 75 10.83 2.53 9.77
C HIS A 75 10.66 1.01 9.53
N TRP A 76 10.53 0.57 8.27
CA TRP A 76 10.14 -0.81 7.90
C TRP A 76 11.32 -1.71 7.46
N ARG A 77 12.45 -1.64 8.17
CA ARG A 77 13.68 -2.40 7.85
C ARG A 77 13.73 -3.78 8.48
#